data_AF-A0A4U5PH54-F1
#
_entry.id   AF-A0A4U5PH54-F1
#
_cell.length_a   1.000
_cell.length_b   1.000
_cell.length_c   1.000
_cell.angle_alpha   90.00
_cell.angle_beta   90.00
_cell.angle_gamma   90.00
#
_symmetry.space_group_name_H-M   'P 1'
#
loop_
_entity.id
_entity.type
_entity.pdbx_description
1 polymer ?
#
loop_
_entity_poly.entity_id
_entity_poly.type
_entity_poly.pdbx_seq_one_letter_code
_entity_poly.pdbx_strand_id
1 'polypeptide(L)'
;MPFLRHLENFFDLGINRLCKFTDSITDQLRSEIESHKKTIDYNEEPRDYIDAFLMEMKKREGSGKQEEFYENQLAVAIYDLFAAGTETTVTTLRYGIGYMTLARRQLARRDNSAPRH
;
A
#
# COMPACT_ATOMS: atom_id res chain seq x y z
N MET A 1 3.62 2.54 -22.49
CA MET A 1 3.92 3.99 -22.38
C MET A 1 5.22 4.33 -23.12
N PRO A 2 5.28 5.38 -23.95
CA PRO A 2 6.44 5.68 -24.81
C PRO A 2 7.72 6.10 -24.08
N PHE A 3 7.66 6.53 -22.81
CA PHE A 3 8.83 6.89 -22.00
C PHE A 3 9.67 5.68 -21.51
N LEU A 4 9.16 4.46 -21.67
CA LEU A 4 9.80 3.23 -21.16
C LEU A 4 10.79 2.58 -22.15
N ARG A 5 10.83 3.02 -23.42
CA ARG A 5 11.66 2.41 -24.49
C ARG A 5 13.17 2.52 -24.27
N HIS A 6 13.62 3.29 -23.30
CA HIS A 6 15.06 3.49 -23.01
C HIS A 6 15.47 2.87 -21.67
N LEU A 7 14.51 2.30 -20.93
CA LEU A 7 14.71 1.64 -19.64
C LEU A 7 14.61 0.10 -19.75
N GLU A 8 14.63 -0.46 -20.96
CA GLU A 8 14.39 -1.90 -21.19
C GLU A 8 15.38 -2.79 -20.40
N ASN A 9 16.64 -2.36 -20.25
CA ASN A 9 17.66 -3.05 -19.43
C ASN A 9 17.61 -2.71 -17.92
N PHE A 10 16.91 -1.64 -17.51
CA PHE A 10 16.76 -1.25 -16.11
C PHE A 10 15.66 -2.05 -15.42
N PHE A 11 14.61 -2.36 -16.17
CA PHE A 11 13.48 -3.15 -15.70
C PHE A 11 13.88 -4.61 -15.42
N ASP A 12 14.80 -5.20 -16.17
CA ASP A 12 15.21 -6.60 -15.98
C ASP A 12 15.97 -6.87 -14.66
N LEU A 13 16.44 -5.83 -13.96
CA LEU A 13 17.30 -5.96 -12.77
C LEU A 13 16.57 -6.37 -11.47
N GLY A 14 15.28 -6.68 -11.52
CA GLY A 14 14.54 -7.05 -10.31
C GLY A 14 13.05 -7.31 -10.47
N ILE A 15 12.48 -7.19 -11.67
CA ILE A 15 11.04 -7.41 -11.89
C ILE A 15 10.59 -8.80 -11.43
N ASN A 16 11.37 -9.86 -11.67
CA ASN A 16 11.00 -11.20 -11.19
C ASN A 16 10.82 -11.27 -9.67
N ARG A 17 11.55 -10.46 -8.90
CA ARG A 17 11.39 -10.35 -7.44
C ARG A 17 10.16 -9.52 -7.08
N LEU A 18 9.92 -8.43 -7.80
CA LEU A 18 8.74 -7.58 -7.62
C LEU A 18 7.45 -8.33 -7.96
N CYS A 19 7.38 -9.02 -9.10
CA CYS A 19 6.24 -9.84 -9.48
C CYS A 19 5.94 -10.91 -8.43
N LYS A 20 6.95 -11.65 -7.97
CA LYS A 20 6.76 -12.65 -6.89
C LYS A 20 6.24 -12.03 -5.59
N PHE A 21 6.70 -10.83 -5.26
CA PHE A 21 6.24 -10.10 -4.08
C PHE A 21 4.79 -9.63 -4.24
N THR A 22 4.45 -9.06 -5.39
CA THR A 22 3.08 -8.63 -5.69
C THR A 22 2.12 -9.81 -5.74
N ASP A 23 2.54 -10.95 -6.31
CA ASP A 23 1.74 -12.17 -6.34
C ASP A 23 1.46 -12.67 -4.90
N SER A 24 2.50 -12.72 -4.06
CA SER A 24 2.34 -13.12 -2.65
C SER A 24 1.38 -12.21 -1.88
N ILE A 25 1.45 -10.89 -2.08
CA ILE A 25 0.54 -9.96 -1.41
C ILE A 25 -0.88 -10.14 -1.93
N THR A 26 -1.04 -10.28 -3.24
CA THR A 26 -2.35 -10.44 -3.87
C THR A 26 -3.04 -11.71 -3.38
N ASP A 27 -2.29 -12.81 -3.21
CA ASP A 27 -2.82 -14.05 -2.65
C ASP A 27 -3.26 -13.91 -1.18
N GLN A 28 -2.52 -13.16 -0.37
CA GLN A 28 -2.93 -12.83 1.00
C GLN A 28 -4.21 -11.98 1.00
N LEU A 29 -4.29 -10.96 0.13
CA LEU A 29 -5.49 -10.13 -0.02
C LEU A 29 -6.70 -10.96 -0.43
N ARG A 30 -6.54 -11.90 -1.36
CA ARG A 30 -7.62 -12.82 -1.78
C ARG A 30 -8.12 -13.66 -0.61
N SER A 31 -7.22 -14.21 0.20
CA SER A 31 -7.60 -14.95 1.41
C SER A 31 -8.39 -14.07 2.39
N GLU A 32 -8.02 -12.79 2.52
CA GLU A 32 -8.71 -11.85 3.40
C GLU A 32 -10.09 -11.47 2.88
N ILE A 33 -10.22 -11.25 1.57
CA ILE A 33 -11.51 -11.01 0.91
C ILE A 33 -12.45 -12.21 1.11
N GLU A 34 -11.94 -13.44 0.98
CA GLU A 34 -12.73 -14.66 1.23
C GLU A 34 -13.15 -14.79 2.71
N SER A 35 -12.33 -14.33 3.64
CA SER A 35 -12.69 -14.26 5.07
C SER A 35 -13.84 -13.28 5.30
N HIS A 36 -13.77 -12.10 4.67
CA HIS A 36 -14.82 -11.08 4.75
C HIS A 36 -16.14 -11.60 4.15
N LYS A 37 -16.10 -12.22 2.97
CA LYS A 37 -17.29 -12.83 2.33
C LYS A 37 -18.02 -13.85 3.22
N LYS A 38 -17.31 -14.59 4.08
CA LYS A 38 -17.92 -15.57 5.00
C LYS A 38 -18.59 -14.93 6.22
N THR A 39 -18.15 -13.75 6.61
CA THR A 39 -18.57 -13.10 7.86
C THR A 39 -19.40 -11.84 7.65
N ILE A 40 -19.51 -11.36 6.41
CA ILE A 40 -20.20 -10.13 6.05
C ILE A 40 -21.70 -10.24 6.32
N ASP A 41 -22.22 -9.31 7.12
CA ASP A 41 -23.66 -9.06 7.23
C ASP A 41 -24.02 -7.86 6.35
N TYR A 42 -24.78 -8.11 5.29
CA TYR A 42 -25.19 -7.08 4.33
C TYR A 42 -26.26 -6.11 4.88
N ASN A 43 -26.77 -6.33 6.08
CA ASN A 43 -27.77 -5.47 6.71
C ASN A 43 -27.17 -4.50 7.74
N GLU A 44 -25.90 -4.68 8.10
CA GLU A 44 -25.17 -3.82 9.03
C GLU A 44 -24.23 -2.85 8.30
N GLU A 45 -23.66 -1.90 9.04
CA GLU A 45 -22.65 -0.97 8.52
C GLU A 45 -21.33 -1.71 8.24
N PRO A 46 -20.62 -1.44 7.13
CA PRO A 46 -19.39 -2.16 6.81
C PRO A 46 -18.31 -1.94 7.87
N ARG A 47 -17.63 -3.03 8.28
CA ARG A 47 -16.56 -2.97 9.29
C ARG A 47 -15.31 -2.27 8.76
N ASP A 48 -15.06 -2.42 7.47
CA ASP A 48 -13.91 -1.84 6.79
C ASP A 48 -14.18 -1.63 5.29
N TYR A 49 -13.11 -1.22 4.58
CA TYR A 49 -13.16 -0.97 3.14
C TYR A 49 -13.55 -2.23 2.32
N ILE A 50 -13.17 -3.43 2.78
CA ILE A 50 -13.46 -4.68 2.08
C ILE A 50 -14.97 -4.93 2.13
N ASP A 51 -15.56 -4.86 3.32
CA ASP A 51 -17.02 -5.02 3.48
C ASP A 51 -17.80 -3.95 2.71
N ALA A 52 -17.37 -2.69 2.77
CA ALA A 52 -18.03 -1.60 2.06
C ALA A 52 -18.05 -1.84 0.54
N PHE A 53 -16.94 -2.34 0.00
CA PHE A 53 -16.83 -2.66 -1.42
C PHE A 53 -17.69 -3.87 -1.80
N LEU A 54 -17.68 -4.94 -0.99
CA LEU A 54 -18.49 -6.14 -1.21
C LEU A 54 -20.00 -5.83 -1.16
N MET A 55 -20.44 -4.96 -0.24
CA MET A 55 -21.83 -4.50 -0.16
C MET A 55 -22.24 -3.72 -1.42
N GLU A 56 -21.39 -2.79 -1.87
CA GLU A 56 -21.64 -2.00 -3.08
C GLU A 56 -21.66 -2.90 -4.34
N MET A 57 -20.80 -3.92 -4.41
CA MET A 57 -20.84 -4.94 -5.47
C MET A 57 -22.20 -5.63 -5.52
N LYS A 58 -22.68 -6.16 -4.38
CA LYS A 58 -23.97 -6.85 -4.28
C LYS A 58 -25.15 -5.96 -4.67
N LYS A 59 -25.11 -4.68 -4.27
CA LYS A 59 -26.12 -3.69 -4.66
C LYS A 59 -26.18 -3.47 -6.17
N ARG A 60 -25.03 -3.49 -6.86
CA ARG A 60 -24.93 -3.32 -8.31
C ARG A 60 -25.33 -4.57 -9.08
N GLU A 61 -25.04 -5.77 -8.57
CA GLU A 61 -25.51 -7.02 -9.15
C GLU A 61 -27.04 -7.05 -9.27
N GLY A 62 -27.75 -6.59 -8.23
CA GLY A 62 -29.22 -6.46 -8.26
C GLY A 62 -29.77 -5.47 -9.30
N SER A 63 -28.91 -4.60 -9.86
CA SER A 63 -29.27 -3.61 -10.89
C SER A 63 -29.01 -4.08 -12.33
N GLY A 64 -28.54 -5.32 -12.53
CA GLY A 64 -28.31 -5.92 -13.86
C GLY A 64 -27.03 -5.47 -14.55
N LYS A 65 -26.11 -4.80 -13.84
CA LYS A 65 -24.79 -4.40 -14.35
C LYS A 65 -23.73 -5.37 -13.83
N GLN A 66 -23.57 -6.52 -14.49
CA GLN A 66 -22.44 -7.41 -14.20
C GLN A 66 -21.24 -7.03 -15.08
N GLU A 67 -20.39 -6.14 -14.57
CA GLU A 67 -19.08 -5.88 -15.15
C GLU A 67 -18.07 -6.85 -14.54
N GLU A 68 -17.47 -7.67 -15.39
CA GLU A 68 -16.91 -9.00 -15.12
C GLU A 68 -15.70 -9.07 -14.16
N PHE A 69 -15.26 -7.95 -13.54
CA PHE A 69 -13.97 -7.90 -12.83
C PHE A 69 -13.92 -7.08 -11.52
N TYR A 70 -15.03 -6.88 -10.80
CA TYR A 70 -15.02 -6.08 -9.55
C TYR A 70 -14.17 -6.67 -8.40
N GLU A 71 -14.07 -7.99 -8.26
CA GLU A 71 -13.29 -8.58 -7.16
C GLU A 71 -11.77 -8.47 -7.36
N ASN A 72 -11.29 -8.72 -8.58
CA ASN A 72 -9.88 -8.48 -8.89
C ASN A 72 -9.56 -6.98 -8.81
N GLN A 73 -10.51 -6.11 -9.15
CA GLN A 73 -10.37 -4.66 -8.93
C GLN A 73 -10.28 -4.33 -7.43
N LEU A 74 -11.03 -5.00 -6.56
CA LEU A 74 -10.92 -4.84 -5.11
C LEU A 74 -9.50 -5.18 -4.62
N ALA A 75 -8.97 -6.34 -5.02
CA ALA A 75 -7.62 -6.74 -4.64
C ALA A 75 -6.55 -5.75 -5.14
N VAL A 76 -6.66 -5.28 -6.39
CA VAL A 76 -5.74 -4.27 -6.95
C VAL A 76 -5.87 -2.92 -6.22
N ALA A 77 -7.08 -2.48 -5.90
CA ALA A 77 -7.30 -1.21 -5.22
C ALA A 77 -6.75 -1.20 -3.78
N ILE A 78 -6.96 -2.29 -3.03
CA ILE A 78 -6.38 -2.44 -1.68
C ILE A 78 -4.86 -2.47 -1.78
N TYR A 79 -4.31 -3.21 -2.75
CA TYR A 79 -2.87 -3.27 -2.97
C TYR A 79 -2.27 -1.90 -3.27
N ASP A 80 -2.87 -1.14 -4.19
CA ASP A 80 -2.41 0.19 -4.59
C ASP A 80 -2.42 1.16 -3.39
N LEU A 81 -3.53 1.17 -2.63
CA LEU A 81 -3.65 2.00 -1.43
C LEU A 81 -2.59 1.64 -0.37
N PHE A 82 -2.37 0.34 -0.13
CA PHE A 82 -1.39 -0.13 0.85
C PHE A 82 0.05 0.18 0.41
N ALA A 83 0.36 -0.04 -0.88
CA ALA A 83 1.67 0.25 -1.45
C ALA A 83 1.99 1.75 -1.36
N ALA A 84 1.07 2.62 -1.79
CA ALA A 84 1.23 4.06 -1.73
C ALA A 84 1.38 4.57 -0.28
N GLY A 85 0.56 4.05 0.65
CA GLY A 85 0.65 4.39 2.07
C GLY A 85 1.98 3.93 2.70
N THR A 86 2.47 2.75 2.32
CA THR A 86 3.74 2.21 2.80
C THR A 86 4.92 3.03 2.31
N GLU A 87 4.96 3.34 1.01
CA GLU A 87 6.06 4.12 0.41
C GLU A 87 6.16 5.51 1.05
N THR A 88 5.04 6.22 1.18
CA THR A 88 4.99 7.55 1.79
C THR A 88 5.36 7.50 3.28
N THR A 89 4.84 6.53 4.04
CA THR A 89 5.17 6.38 5.47
C THR A 89 6.63 6.05 5.69
N VAL A 90 7.18 5.09 4.94
CA VAL A 90 8.61 4.73 5.00
C VAL A 90 9.48 5.93 4.65
N THR A 91 9.10 6.69 3.62
CA THR A 91 9.82 7.89 3.21
C THR A 91 9.81 8.95 4.30
N THR A 92 8.64 9.24 4.87
CA THR A 92 8.49 10.19 5.99
C THR A 92 9.31 9.76 7.19
N LEU A 93 9.27 8.48 7.58
CA LEU A 93 10.06 7.96 8.70
C LEU A 93 11.57 8.04 8.43
N ARG A 94 12.01 7.72 7.21
CA ARG A 94 13.42 7.83 6.80
C ARG A 94 13.91 9.27 6.95
N TYR A 95 13.17 10.24 6.42
CA TYR A 95 13.53 11.65 6.59
C TYR A 95 13.43 12.09 8.05
N GLY A 96 12.37 11.74 8.77
CA GLY A 96 12.17 12.08 10.17
C GLY A 96 13.33 11.60 11.06
N ILE A 97 13.72 10.33 10.94
CA ILE A 97 14.88 9.76 11.64
C ILE A 97 16.18 10.43 11.18
N GLY A 98 16.33 10.68 9.88
CA GLY A 98 17.46 11.42 9.32
C GLY A 98 17.62 12.80 9.98
N TYR A 99 16.54 13.56 10.09
CA TYR A 99 16.54 14.86 10.76
C TYR A 99 16.85 14.75 12.26
N MET A 100 16.28 13.78 12.97
CA MET A 100 16.57 13.57 14.40
C MET A 100 18.05 13.26 14.66
N THR A 101 18.66 12.39 13.84
CA THR A 101 20.07 12.05 14.00
C THR A 101 21.00 13.23 13.67
N LEU A 102 20.66 14.04 12.66
CA LEU A 102 21.39 15.25 12.33
C LEU A 102 21.27 16.31 13.43
N ALA A 103 20.07 16.54 13.97
CA ALA A 103 19.85 17.49 15.05
C ALA A 103 20.65 17.10 16.31
N ARG A 104 20.67 15.82 16.68
CA ARG A 104 21.49 15.32 17.81
C ARG A 104 22.98 15.54 17.58
N ARG A 105 23.47 15.35 16.36
CA ARG A 105 24.87 15.62 16.00
C ARG A 105 25.22 17.11 16.08
N GLN A 106 24.29 17.99 15.70
CA GLN A 106 24.50 19.44 15.80
C GLN A 106 24.52 19.93 17.26
N LEU A 107 23.65 19.39 18.11
CA LEU A 107 23.64 19.71 19.55
C LEU A 107 24.93 19.25 20.24
N ALA A 108 25.39 18.02 19.97
CA ALA A 108 26.64 17.51 20.53
C ALA A 108 27.87 18.31 20.05
N ARG A 109 27.85 18.82 18.81
CA ARG A 109 28.91 19.72 18.30
C ARG A 109 28.88 21.10 18.95
N ARG A 110 27.69 21.64 19.26
CA ARG A 110 27.54 22.92 19.97
C ARG A 110 28.05 22.84 21.41
N ASP A 111 27.71 21.78 22.12
CA ASP A 111 28.15 21.56 23.51
C ASP A 111 29.68 21.45 23.64
N ASN A 112 30.32 20.75 22.70
CA ASN A 112 31.78 20.59 22.68
C ASN A 112 32.56 21.85 22.21
N SER A 113 31.85 22.91 21.79
CA SER A 113 32.42 24.18 21.32
C SER A 113 32.24 25.34 22.30
N ALA A 114 31.51 25.15 23.41
CA ALA A 114 31.35 26.15 24.45
C ALA A 114 32.63 26.24 25.32
N PRO A 115 33.14 27.45 25.63
CA PRO A 115 34.31 27.59 26.50
C PRO A 115 33.97 27.09 27.91
N ARG A 116 34.79 26.18 28.44
CA ARG A 116 34.70 25.75 29.84
C ARG A 116 35.24 26.88 30.71
N HIS A 117 34.36 27.49 31.51
CA HIS A 117 34.73 28.43 32.57
C HIS A 117 35.45 27.74 33.70
#